data_AF-A0A9E2JKS6-F1
#
_entry.id   AF-A0A9E2JKS6-F1
#
_cell.length_a   1.000
_cell.length_b   1.000
_cell.length_c   1.000
_cell.angle_alpha   90.00
_cell.angle_beta   90.00
_cell.angle_gamma   90.00
#
_symmetry.space_group_name_H-M   'P 1'
#
loop_
_entity.id
_entity.type
_entity.pdbx_description
1 polymer ?
#
loop_
_entity_poly.entity_id
_entity_poly.type
_entity_poly.pdbx_seq_one_letter_code
_entity_poly.pdbx_strand_id
1 'polypeptide(L)'
;MAWKKTWILTLCGLLLGMLAGAAAAEDKTIKMSTTTSTRDSGLLDILLPEFKKDTGIEVQYVAKGTGAAIMDGQDGNVDVIFVHSPPQEEAFIKAGWGTKRYAVMHNDFVLLGPPADPAGIKGMKDAAGALKKIAEKKAAFISRGDKSGTHAKEIELWKATGLPMETTKSALVKGG
;
A
#
# COMPACT_ATOMS: atom_id res chain seq x y z
N MET A 1 70.12 18.60 -0.41
CA MET A 1 68.74 19.09 -0.20
C MET A 1 67.71 18.53 -1.20
N ALA A 2 68.11 18.08 -2.40
CA ALA A 2 67.18 17.53 -3.40
C ALA A 2 66.58 16.15 -3.02
N TRP A 3 67.37 15.24 -2.42
CA TRP A 3 66.94 13.88 -2.08
C TRP A 3 65.76 13.85 -1.08
N LYS A 4 65.74 14.72 -0.06
CA LYS A 4 64.63 14.79 0.90
C LYS A 4 63.31 15.25 0.26
N LYS A 5 63.35 16.08 -0.79
CA LYS A 5 62.15 16.56 -1.48
C LYS A 5 61.49 15.47 -2.33
N THR A 6 62.29 14.59 -2.94
CA THR A 6 61.77 13.48 -3.73
C THR A 6 60.98 12.49 -2.87
N TRP A 7 61.44 12.20 -1.66
CA TRP A 7 60.81 11.23 -0.75
C TRP A 7 59.50 11.78 -0.14
N ILE A 8 59.46 13.09 0.14
CA ILE A 8 58.23 13.77 0.58
C ILE A 8 57.18 13.77 -0.53
N LEU A 9 57.59 14.00 -1.78
CA LEU A 9 56.67 13.97 -2.93
C LEU A 9 56.13 12.55 -3.19
N THR A 10 56.96 11.50 -3.07
CA THR A 10 56.49 10.11 -3.21
C THR A 10 55.57 9.70 -2.07
N LEU A 11 55.85 10.13 -0.83
CA LEU A 11 55.02 9.85 0.34
C LEU A 11 53.65 10.56 0.26
N CYS A 12 53.62 11.82 -0.18
CA CYS A 12 52.37 12.54 -0.43
C CYS A 12 51.56 11.92 -1.59
N GLY A 13 52.22 11.42 -2.64
CA GLY A 13 51.56 10.71 -3.74
C GLY A 13 50.91 9.38 -3.29
N LEU A 14 51.58 8.64 -2.39
CA LEU A 14 51.05 7.40 -1.81
C LEU A 14 49.88 7.67 -0.85
N LEU A 15 49.94 8.75 -0.07
CA LEU A 15 48.84 9.17 0.81
C LEU A 15 47.61 9.66 0.01
N LEU A 16 47.79 10.37 -1.11
CA LEU A 16 46.66 10.73 -1.99
C LEU A 16 46.03 9.51 -2.69
N GLY A 17 46.83 8.50 -3.04
CA GLY A 17 46.33 7.26 -3.64
C GLY A 17 45.47 6.42 -2.69
N MET A 18 45.76 6.44 -1.39
CA MET A 18 44.95 5.74 -0.38
C MET A 18 43.61 6.43 -0.06
N LEU A 19 43.49 7.75 -0.30
CA LEU A 19 42.23 8.48 -0.13
C LEU A 19 41.25 8.32 -1.30
N ALA A 20 41.72 7.88 -2.48
CA ALA A 20 40.88 7.68 -3.66
C ALA A 20 40.13 6.32 -3.68
N GLY A 21 40.47 5.40 -2.77
CA GLY A 21 39.95 4.03 -2.75
C GLY A 21 38.76 3.78 -1.81
N ALA A 22 38.30 4.79 -1.07
CA ALA A 22 37.18 4.68 -0.13
C ALA A 22 35.98 5.49 -0.62
N ALA A 23 35.58 5.31 -1.89
CA ALA A 23 34.19 5.52 -2.24
C ALA A 23 33.42 4.36 -1.57
N ALA A 24 33.03 4.56 -0.32
CA ALA A 24 32.06 3.69 0.34
C ALA A 24 30.88 3.53 -0.61
N ALA A 25 30.55 2.29 -0.95
CA ALA A 25 29.36 2.01 -1.74
C ALA A 25 28.19 2.73 -1.07
N GLU A 26 27.64 3.73 -1.76
CA GLU A 26 26.46 4.43 -1.27
C GLU A 26 25.37 3.38 -1.10
N ASP A 27 24.90 3.19 0.13
CA ASP A 27 23.84 2.22 0.42
C ASP A 27 22.62 2.61 -0.40
N LYS A 28 22.36 1.84 -1.46
CA LYS A 28 21.28 2.09 -2.40
C LYS A 28 19.96 1.99 -1.64
N THR A 29 19.37 3.13 -1.36
CA THR A 29 18.14 3.23 -0.57
C THR A 29 17.03 3.83 -1.41
N ILE A 30 15.84 3.23 -1.34
CA ILE A 30 14.60 3.76 -1.90
C ILE A 30 13.67 4.14 -0.75
N LYS A 31 13.14 5.36 -0.78
CA LYS A 31 12.10 5.82 0.14
C LYS A 31 10.72 5.56 -0.46
N MET A 32 9.84 4.94 0.31
CA MET A 32 8.50 4.59 -0.12
C MET A 32 7.44 5.13 0.85
N SER A 33 6.37 5.74 0.33
CA SER A 33 5.17 6.00 1.13
C SER A 33 4.08 4.99 0.77
N THR A 34 3.47 4.37 1.78
CA THR A 34 2.45 3.31 1.59
C THR A 34 1.27 3.50 2.52
N THR A 35 0.26 2.64 2.39
CA THR A 35 -0.92 2.69 3.27
C THR A 35 -0.75 1.85 4.52
N THR A 36 -1.38 2.27 5.62
CA THR A 36 -1.44 1.48 6.86
C THR A 36 -1.97 0.06 6.62
N SER A 37 -3.00 -0.11 5.78
CA SER A 37 -3.53 -1.44 5.46
C SER A 37 -2.58 -2.29 4.62
N THR A 38 -1.73 -1.68 3.78
CA THR A 38 -0.69 -2.41 3.05
C THR A 38 0.34 -2.97 4.02
N ARG A 39 0.82 -2.15 4.96
CA ARG A 39 1.74 -2.60 6.02
C ARG A 39 1.12 -3.70 6.86
N ASP A 40 -0.10 -3.47 7.36
CA ASP A 40 -0.75 -4.39 8.29
C ASP A 40 -1.16 -5.73 7.65
N SER A 41 -1.11 -5.84 6.32
CA SER A 41 -1.29 -7.13 5.63
C SER A 41 -0.08 -8.07 5.77
N GLY A 42 1.08 -7.56 6.21
CA GLY A 42 2.34 -8.32 6.26
C GLY A 42 3.03 -8.50 4.91
N LEU A 43 2.48 -7.94 3.82
CA LEU A 43 3.04 -8.08 2.47
C LEU A 43 4.48 -7.56 2.39
N LEU A 44 4.76 -6.41 2.99
CA LEU A 44 6.07 -5.77 2.92
C LEU A 44 7.14 -6.54 3.69
N ASP A 45 6.75 -7.24 4.75
CA ASP A 45 7.65 -8.07 5.55
C ASP A 45 8.19 -9.27 4.75
N ILE A 46 7.48 -9.67 3.68
CA ILE A 46 7.88 -10.73 2.77
C ILE A 46 8.66 -10.17 1.58
N LEU A 47 8.14 -9.11 0.95
CA LEU A 47 8.71 -8.60 -0.31
C LEU A 47 10.03 -7.85 -0.11
N LEU A 48 10.16 -7.03 0.93
CA LEU A 48 11.33 -6.17 1.08
C LEU A 48 12.62 -6.94 1.38
N PRO A 49 12.62 -8.00 2.21
CA PRO A 49 13.81 -8.84 2.40
C PRO A 49 14.28 -9.53 1.12
N GLU A 50 13.37 -10.12 0.35
CA GLU A 50 13.73 -10.77 -0.92
C GLU A 50 14.19 -9.73 -1.96
N PHE A 51 13.55 -8.57 -2.04
CA PHE A 51 14.01 -7.48 -2.90
C PHE A 51 15.43 -7.01 -2.55
N LYS A 52 15.75 -6.83 -1.26
CA LYS A 52 17.09 -6.45 -0.80
C LYS A 52 18.12 -7.53 -1.11
N LYS A 53 17.75 -8.80 -0.95
CA LYS A 53 18.62 -9.95 -1.29
C LYS A 53 18.95 -10.01 -2.78
N ASP A 54 17.97 -9.76 -3.65
CA ASP A 54 18.14 -9.86 -5.11
C ASP A 54 18.85 -8.63 -5.70
N THR A 55 18.62 -7.45 -5.15
CA THR A 55 19.09 -6.18 -5.75
C THR A 55 20.18 -5.49 -4.96
N GLY A 56 20.35 -5.84 -3.67
CA GLY A 56 21.18 -5.10 -2.72
C GLY A 56 20.59 -3.77 -2.26
N ILE A 57 19.36 -3.42 -2.68
CA ILE A 57 18.73 -2.12 -2.40
C ILE A 57 17.87 -2.22 -1.16
N GLU A 58 18.04 -1.28 -0.23
CA GLU A 58 17.18 -1.14 0.93
C GLU A 58 15.95 -0.28 0.60
N VAL A 59 14.77 -0.69 1.09
CA VAL A 59 13.55 0.11 0.95
C VAL A 59 13.12 0.57 2.34
N GLN A 60 13.21 1.88 2.57
CA GLN A 60 12.69 2.52 3.77
C GLN A 60 11.28 3.02 3.50
N TYR A 61 10.30 2.58 4.30
CA TYR A 61 8.91 2.96 4.08
C TYR A 61 8.24 3.61 5.28
N VAL A 62 7.25 4.46 4.99
CA VAL A 62 6.33 5.03 5.99
C VAL A 62 4.90 4.69 5.60
N ALA A 63 4.11 4.24 6.58
CA ALA A 63 2.71 3.88 6.36
C ALA A 63 1.78 4.99 6.87
N LYS A 64 0.92 5.50 5.99
CA LYS A 64 -0.05 6.59 6.27
C LYS A 64 -1.42 6.28 5.66
N GLY A 65 -2.37 7.20 5.78
CA GLY A 65 -3.60 7.14 4.96
C GLY A 65 -3.29 7.39 3.48
N THR A 66 -4.10 6.85 2.57
CA THR A 66 -3.88 6.94 1.10
C THR A 66 -3.60 8.37 0.62
N GLY A 67 -4.40 9.35 1.03
CA GLY A 67 -4.20 10.75 0.61
C GLY A 67 -2.86 11.33 1.09
N ALA A 68 -2.45 11.01 2.32
CA ALA A 68 -1.17 11.46 2.87
C ALA A 68 0.01 10.77 2.17
N ALA A 69 -0.10 9.50 1.82
CA ALA A 69 0.94 8.78 1.08
C ALA A 69 1.12 9.33 -0.35
N ILE A 70 0.01 9.70 -1.02
CA ILE A 70 0.05 10.36 -2.32
C ILE A 70 0.69 11.75 -2.21
N MET A 71 0.33 12.52 -1.19
CA MET A 71 0.91 13.85 -0.93
C MET A 71 2.42 13.78 -0.72
N ASP A 72 2.93 12.78 0.00
CA ASP A 72 4.39 12.57 0.13
C ASP A 72 5.09 12.44 -1.24
N GLY A 73 4.45 11.78 -2.20
CA GLY A 73 4.96 11.65 -3.57
C GLY A 73 4.88 12.96 -4.35
N GLN A 74 3.82 13.76 -4.15
CA GLN A 74 3.66 15.07 -4.79
C GLN A 74 4.72 16.06 -4.29
N ASP A 75 5.02 16.02 -2.99
CA ASP A 75 6.00 16.89 -2.34
C ASP A 75 7.45 16.45 -2.60
N GLY A 76 7.68 15.29 -3.25
CA GLY A 76 9.01 14.74 -3.49
C GLY A 76 9.70 14.19 -2.25
N ASN A 77 8.94 13.88 -1.19
CA ASN A 77 9.48 13.33 0.06
C ASN A 77 9.90 11.86 -0.06
N VAL A 78 9.40 11.15 -1.08
CA VAL A 78 9.65 9.73 -1.34
C VAL A 78 9.91 9.49 -2.82
N ASP A 79 10.62 8.40 -3.14
CA ASP A 79 10.95 8.00 -4.50
C ASP A 79 9.79 7.23 -5.16
N VAL A 80 9.03 6.47 -4.37
CA VAL A 80 7.91 5.65 -4.84
C VAL A 80 6.72 5.76 -3.88
N ILE A 81 5.51 5.78 -4.43
CA ILE A 81 4.28 5.58 -3.66
C ILE A 81 3.72 4.18 -3.94
N PHE A 82 3.28 3.49 -2.89
CA PHE A 82 2.66 2.17 -3.00
C PHE A 82 1.30 2.15 -2.31
N VAL A 83 0.25 2.45 -3.09
CA VAL A 83 -1.13 2.65 -2.62
C VAL A 83 -2.10 1.76 -3.40
N HIS A 84 -3.38 1.76 -3.00
CA HIS A 84 -4.44 0.91 -3.57
C HIS A 84 -5.73 1.67 -3.89
N SER A 85 -5.60 2.85 -4.48
CA SER A 85 -6.72 3.70 -4.91
C SER A 85 -6.58 4.12 -6.39
N PRO A 86 -7.02 3.28 -7.34
CA PRO A 86 -6.83 3.53 -8.77
C PRO A 86 -7.26 4.93 -9.26
N PRO A 87 -8.42 5.49 -8.86
CA PRO A 87 -8.80 6.83 -9.32
C PRO A 87 -7.82 7.93 -8.88
N GLN A 88 -7.26 7.82 -7.67
CA GLN A 88 -6.30 8.79 -7.15
C GLN A 88 -4.90 8.57 -7.76
N GLU A 89 -4.52 7.32 -8.01
CA GLU A 89 -3.28 6.97 -8.72
C GLU A 89 -3.28 7.50 -10.16
N GLU A 90 -4.39 7.35 -10.89
CA GLU A 90 -4.55 7.86 -12.24
C GLU A 90 -4.48 9.40 -12.27
N ALA A 91 -5.13 10.06 -11.31
CA ALA A 91 -5.03 11.52 -11.16
C ALA A 91 -3.60 11.97 -10.87
N PHE A 92 -2.86 11.24 -10.03
CA PHE A 92 -1.46 11.52 -9.69
C PHE A 92 -0.55 11.46 -10.93
N ILE A 93 -0.69 10.42 -11.77
CA ILE A 93 0.06 10.30 -13.02
C ILE A 93 -0.36 11.39 -14.03
N LYS A 94 -1.67 11.61 -14.20
CA LYS A 94 -2.19 12.61 -15.15
C LYS A 94 -1.74 14.04 -14.81
N ALA A 95 -1.59 14.33 -13.52
CA ALA A 95 -1.08 15.61 -13.05
C ALA A 95 0.46 15.74 -13.14
N GLY A 96 1.16 14.71 -13.60
CA GLY A 96 2.61 14.74 -13.85
C GLY A 96 3.49 14.43 -12.64
N TRP A 97 2.92 14.04 -11.51
CA TRP A 97 3.68 13.75 -10.28
C TRP A 97 4.37 12.39 -10.29
N GLY A 98 3.87 11.44 -11.09
CA GLY A 98 4.46 10.12 -11.25
C GLY A 98 4.64 9.76 -12.72
N THR A 99 5.67 8.97 -12.99
CA THR A 99 6.06 8.58 -14.35
C THR A 99 5.20 7.45 -14.90
N LYS A 100 4.92 6.44 -14.08
CA LYS A 100 4.16 5.26 -14.49
C LYS A 100 3.51 4.56 -13.30
N ARG A 101 2.32 3.99 -13.55
CA ARG A 101 1.60 3.12 -12.63
C ARG A 101 1.90 1.65 -12.93
N TYR A 102 2.27 0.89 -11.91
CA TYR A 102 2.44 -0.56 -11.99
C TYR A 102 1.45 -1.24 -11.05
N ALA A 103 0.62 -2.13 -11.58
CA ALA A 103 -0.29 -2.92 -10.76
C ALA A 103 0.46 -4.11 -10.15
N VAL A 104 0.52 -4.17 -8.82
CA VAL A 104 1.21 -5.23 -8.06
C VAL A 104 0.21 -6.15 -7.35
N MET A 105 -0.85 -5.56 -6.80
CA MET A 105 -1.85 -6.28 -6.01
C MET A 105 -3.25 -5.69 -6.22
N HIS A 106 -4.27 -6.50 -5.96
CA HIS A 106 -5.66 -6.08 -5.86
C HIS A 106 -6.27 -6.72 -4.61
N ASN A 107 -7.31 -6.08 -4.08
CA ASN A 107 -8.07 -6.63 -2.97
C ASN A 107 -9.26 -7.42 -3.50
N ASP A 108 -9.48 -8.60 -2.93
CA ASP A 108 -10.73 -9.34 -3.09
C ASP A 108 -11.65 -9.07 -1.90
N PHE A 109 -12.93 -8.83 -2.20
CA PHE A 109 -13.98 -8.68 -1.20
C PHE A 109 -14.88 -9.92 -1.27
N VAL A 110 -15.10 -10.54 -0.12
CA VAL A 110 -15.94 -11.74 0.01
C VAL A 110 -17.11 -11.47 0.94
N LEU A 111 -18.29 -11.98 0.57
CA LEU A 111 -19.45 -12.04 1.46
C LEU A 111 -19.35 -13.32 2.30
N LEU A 112 -19.33 -13.16 3.62
CA LEU A 112 -19.27 -14.26 4.58
C LEU A 112 -20.59 -14.34 5.35
N GLY A 113 -21.00 -15.56 5.67
CA GLY A 113 -22.25 -15.84 6.37
C GLY A 113 -22.25 -17.22 7.02
N PRO A 114 -23.31 -17.57 7.77
CA PRO A 114 -23.42 -18.85 8.46
C PRO A 114 -23.51 -20.03 7.48
N PRO A 115 -23.05 -21.25 7.86
CA PRO A 115 -23.09 -22.43 6.99
C PRO A 115 -24.48 -22.81 6.46
N ALA A 116 -25.53 -22.47 7.21
CA ALA A 116 -26.92 -22.71 6.83
C ALA A 116 -27.39 -21.85 5.64
N ASP A 117 -26.64 -20.79 5.28
CA ASP A 117 -26.92 -19.88 4.16
C ASP A 117 -28.41 -19.49 4.04
N PRO A 118 -28.98 -18.79 5.04
CA PRO A 118 -30.41 -18.45 5.06
C PRO A 118 -30.82 -17.55 3.89
N ALA A 119 -29.87 -16.81 3.30
CA ALA A 119 -30.09 -15.98 2.11
C ALA A 119 -29.96 -16.78 0.81
N GLY A 120 -29.35 -17.97 0.83
CA GLY A 120 -29.12 -18.81 -0.34
C GLY A 120 -28.18 -18.17 -1.36
N ILE A 121 -27.13 -17.46 -0.91
CA ILE A 121 -26.20 -16.73 -1.79
C ILE A 121 -24.90 -17.48 -2.09
N LYS A 122 -24.68 -18.65 -1.48
CA LYS A 122 -23.46 -19.43 -1.70
C LYS A 122 -23.30 -19.81 -3.16
N GLY A 123 -22.12 -19.55 -3.72
CA GLY A 123 -21.79 -19.85 -5.12
C GLY A 123 -22.20 -18.78 -6.13
N MET A 124 -22.86 -17.70 -5.70
CA MET A 124 -23.12 -16.55 -6.56
C MET A 124 -21.81 -15.85 -6.92
N LYS A 125 -21.68 -15.44 -8.19
CA LYS A 125 -20.53 -14.67 -8.71
C LYS A 125 -20.81 -13.17 -8.82
N ASP A 126 -22.05 -12.77 -8.59
CA ASP A 126 -22.50 -11.38 -8.61
C ASP A 126 -22.75 -10.91 -7.18
N ALA A 127 -21.88 -10.00 -6.70
CA ALA A 127 -21.98 -9.44 -5.37
C ALA A 127 -23.24 -8.58 -5.20
N ALA A 128 -23.64 -7.79 -6.21
CA ALA A 128 -24.82 -6.94 -6.12
C ALA A 128 -26.10 -7.79 -6.07
N GLY A 129 -26.18 -8.83 -6.90
CA GLY A 129 -27.27 -9.82 -6.85
C GLY A 129 -27.34 -10.56 -5.51
N ALA A 130 -26.19 -10.90 -4.91
CA ALA A 130 -26.15 -11.52 -3.59
C ALA A 130 -26.66 -10.58 -2.49
N LEU A 131 -26.24 -9.31 -2.50
CA LEU A 131 -26.74 -8.29 -1.58
C LEU A 131 -28.25 -8.06 -1.73
N LYS A 132 -28.75 -8.03 -2.97
CA LYS A 132 -30.20 -7.93 -3.24
C LYS A 132 -30.96 -9.10 -2.64
N LYS A 133 -30.45 -10.33 -2.78
CA LYS A 133 -31.07 -11.54 -2.22
C LYS A 133 -31.06 -11.54 -0.69
N ILE A 134 -29.98 -11.05 -0.06
CA ILE A 134 -29.92 -10.83 1.39
C ILE A 134 -31.05 -9.91 1.84
N ALA A 135 -31.25 -8.79 1.13
CA ALA A 135 -32.30 -7.83 1.45
C ALA A 135 -33.72 -8.41 1.24
N GLU A 136 -33.96 -9.11 0.13
CA GLU A 136 -35.25 -9.77 -0.17
C GLU A 136 -35.62 -10.83 0.86
N LYS A 137 -34.62 -11.58 1.36
CA LYS A 137 -34.79 -12.57 2.43
C LYS A 137 -34.82 -11.97 3.82
N LYS A 138 -34.64 -10.65 3.95
CA LYS A 138 -34.50 -9.93 5.23
C LYS A 138 -33.45 -10.60 6.13
N ALA A 139 -32.39 -11.14 5.54
CA ALA A 139 -31.29 -11.73 6.27
C ALA A 139 -30.45 -10.63 6.92
N ALA A 140 -29.89 -10.91 8.10
CA ALA A 140 -29.04 -9.95 8.80
C ALA A 140 -27.79 -9.64 7.97
N PHE A 141 -27.47 -8.34 7.86
CA PHE A 141 -26.26 -7.84 7.24
C PHE A 141 -25.56 -6.88 8.19
N ILE A 142 -24.26 -7.07 8.41
CA ILE A 142 -23.47 -6.24 9.31
C ILE A 142 -22.58 -5.35 8.46
N SER A 143 -22.85 -4.04 8.52
CA SER A 143 -22.00 -3.02 7.90
C SER A 143 -20.79 -2.72 8.78
N ARG A 144 -19.67 -2.36 8.15
CA ARG A 144 -18.51 -1.84 8.89
C ARG A 144 -18.81 -0.50 9.55
N GLY A 145 -19.60 0.36 8.90
CA GLY A 145 -20.08 1.64 9.46
C GLY A 145 -19.00 2.65 9.89
N ASP A 146 -17.74 2.46 9.51
CA ASP A 146 -16.57 3.14 10.07
C ASP A 146 -15.88 4.11 9.10
N LYS A 147 -16.46 4.35 7.91
CA LYS A 147 -15.88 5.17 6.82
C LYS A 147 -14.54 4.66 6.28
N SER A 148 -14.17 3.40 6.54
CA SER A 148 -13.01 2.74 5.93
C SER A 148 -13.20 2.49 4.43
N GLY A 149 -12.13 2.11 3.74
CA GLY A 149 -12.21 1.66 2.34
C GLY A 149 -13.14 0.45 2.14
N THR A 150 -13.20 -0.47 3.12
CA THR A 150 -14.17 -1.58 3.10
C THR A 150 -15.61 -1.07 3.17
N HIS A 151 -15.90 -0.11 4.05
CA HIS A 151 -17.21 0.52 4.12
C HIS A 151 -17.55 1.29 2.83
N ALA A 152 -16.58 1.98 2.22
CA ALA A 152 -16.79 2.65 0.94
C ALA A 152 -17.16 1.64 -0.18
N LYS A 153 -16.46 0.50 -0.26
CA LYS A 153 -16.76 -0.55 -1.23
C LYS A 153 -18.12 -1.22 -0.96
N GLU A 154 -18.46 -1.45 0.30
CA GLU A 154 -19.76 -1.95 0.73
C GLU A 154 -20.90 -1.04 0.23
N ILE A 155 -20.79 0.27 0.44
CA ILE A 155 -21.77 1.26 -0.02
C ILE A 155 -21.86 1.31 -1.54
N GLU A 156 -20.74 1.20 -2.25
CA GLU A 156 -20.71 1.10 -3.72
C GLU A 156 -21.51 -0.12 -4.22
N LEU A 157 -21.28 -1.29 -3.61
CA LEU A 157 -21.99 -2.52 -3.94
C LEU A 157 -23.49 -2.44 -3.63
N TRP A 158 -23.87 -1.85 -2.50
CA TRP A 158 -25.29 -1.64 -2.19
C TRP A 158 -25.97 -0.68 -3.15
N LYS A 159 -25.32 0.42 -3.56
CA LYS A 159 -25.85 1.33 -4.59
C LYS A 159 -26.10 0.61 -5.91
N ALA A 160 -25.23 -0.33 -6.29
CA ALA A 160 -25.39 -1.13 -7.50
C ALA A 160 -26.64 -2.05 -7.47
N THR A 161 -27.22 -2.32 -6.30
CA THR A 161 -28.46 -3.11 -6.20
C THR A 161 -29.73 -2.34 -6.60
N GLY A 162 -29.68 -1.00 -6.60
CA GLY A 162 -30.83 -0.13 -6.83
C GLY A 162 -31.84 -0.10 -5.66
N LEU A 163 -31.56 -0.76 -4.53
CA LEU A 163 -32.43 -0.76 -3.36
C LEU A 163 -32.25 0.53 -2.53
N PRO A 164 -33.32 1.04 -1.89
CA PRO A 164 -33.21 2.10 -0.91
C PRO A 164 -32.42 1.59 0.30
N MET A 165 -31.39 2.35 0.72
CA MET A 165 -30.59 2.04 1.90
C MET A 165 -31.08 2.86 3.09
N GLU A 166 -31.33 2.20 4.21
CA GLU A 166 -31.54 2.85 5.50
C GLU A 166 -30.39 2.49 6.44
N THR A 167 -29.88 3.48 7.17
CA THR A 167 -28.83 3.27 8.17
C THR A 167 -29.45 3.18 9.55
N THR A 168 -29.49 1.98 10.13
CA THR A 168 -29.90 1.77 11.52
C THR A 168 -28.66 1.47 12.37
N LYS A 169 -28.44 2.24 13.43
CA LYS A 169 -27.39 1.96 14.41
C LYS A 169 -27.95 1.10 15.53
N SER A 170 -27.48 -0.13 15.66
CA SER A 170 -27.71 -0.97 16.84
C SER A 170 -26.39 -1.19 17.57
N ALA A 171 -26.39 -1.00 18.89
CA ALA A 171 -25.24 -1.38 19.71
C ALA A 171 -25.23 -2.91 19.81
N LEU A 172 -24.14 -3.55 19.41
CA LEU A 172 -23.92 -4.95 19.75
C LEU A 172 -23.65 -5.03 21.25
N VAL A 173 -24.70 -5.26 22.04
CA VAL A 173 -24.56 -5.55 23.46
C VAL A 173 -23.93 -6.94 23.55
N LYS A 174 -22.72 -7.02 24.12
CA LYS A 174 -22.04 -8.30 24.36
C LYS A 174 -22.78 -8.99 25.51
N GLY A 175 -23.73 -9.87 25.19
CA GLY A 175 -24.55 -10.58 26.17
C GLY A 175 -25.56 -11.51 25.50
N GLY A 176 -25.11 -12.73 25.21
CA GLY A 176 -25.86 -13.84 24.62
C GLY A 176 -24.89 -14.90 24.15
#